data_AF-A0A2M9P8V3-F1
#
_entry.id   AF-A0A2M9P8V3-F1
#
_cell.length_a   1.000
_cell.length_b   1.000
_cell.length_c   1.000
_cell.angle_alpha   90.00
_cell.angle_beta   90.00
_cell.angle_gamma   90.00
#
_symmetry.space_group_name_H-M   'P 1'
#
loop_
_entity.id
_entity.type
_entity.pdbx_description
1 polymer ?
#
loop_
_entity_poly.entity_id
_entity_poly.type
_entity_poly.pdbx_seq_one_letter_code
_entity_poly.pdbx_strand_id
1 'polypeptide(L)' 'MELYRKVRLACRDGMSERAAARHFGISRESVKKMLSFSVPPGYRRRAEIKRPKLDG' A
#
# COMPACT_ATOMS: atom_id res chain seq x y z
N MET A 1 -5.63 10.84 -1.02
CA MET A 1 -5.13 10.01 0.11
C MET A 1 -6.21 9.69 1.15
N GLU A 2 -7.47 9.62 0.75
CA GLU A 2 -8.58 9.43 1.71
C GLU A 2 -8.60 8.01 2.28
N LEU A 3 -8.42 7.00 1.42
CA LEU A 3 -8.36 5.59 1.80
C LEU A 3 -7.30 5.30 2.85
N TYR A 4 -6.11 5.86 2.67
CA TYR A 4 -4.98 5.65 3.56
C TYR A 4 -5.26 6.13 5.00
N ARG A 5 -5.88 7.30 5.13
CA ARG A 5 -6.31 7.85 6.42
C ARG A 5 -7.42 7.01 7.05
N LYS A 6 -8.41 6.59 6.25
CA LYS A 6 -9.52 5.74 6.71
C LYS A 6 -9.04 4.39 7.26
N VAL A 7 -8.13 3.72 6.55
CA VAL A 7 -7.55 2.44 6.98
C VAL A 7 -6.81 2.59 8.31
N ARG A 8 -6.01 3.65 8.47
CA ARG A 8 -5.30 3.89 9.74
C ARG A 8 -6.22 4.16 10.91
N LEU A 9 -7.25 4.97 10.72
CA LEU A 9 -8.21 5.26 11.78
C LEU A 9 -8.93 3.98 12.20
N ALA A 10 -9.45 3.21 11.23
CA ALA A 10 -10.11 1.95 11.52
C ALA A 10 -9.21 0.98 12.32
N CYS A 11 -7.94 0.82 11.93
CA CYS A 11 -7.02 -0.04 12.67
C CYS A 11 -6.63 0.51 14.04
N ARG A 12 -6.53 1.83 14.19
CA ARG A 12 -6.32 2.48 15.49
C ARG A 12 -7.51 2.26 16.43
N ASP A 13 -8.71 2.23 15.87
CA ASP A 13 -9.97 2.00 16.60
C ASP A 13 -10.23 0.49 16.87
N GLY A 14 -9.24 -0.38 16.64
CA GLY A 14 -9.27 -1.80 16.99
C GLY A 14 -9.57 -2.75 15.84
N MET A 15 -9.75 -2.25 14.61
CA MET A 15 -9.98 -3.13 13.45
C MET A 15 -8.69 -3.89 13.07
N SER A 16 -8.75 -5.22 13.04
CA SER A 16 -7.62 -6.03 12.56
C SER A 16 -7.28 -5.72 11.09
N GLU A 17 -6.02 -5.91 10.70
CA GLU A 17 -5.60 -5.74 9.29
C GLU A 17 -6.44 -6.56 8.31
N ARG A 18 -6.86 -7.76 8.74
CA ARG A 18 -7.68 -8.68 7.94
C ARG A 18 -9.12 -8.17 7.76
N ALA A 19 -9.69 -7.58 8.81
CA ALA A 19 -10.99 -6.94 8.74
C ALA A 19 -10.93 -5.68 7.86
N ALA A 20 -9.89 -4.85 8.03
CA ALA A 20 -9.68 -3.65 7.20
C ALA A 20 -9.53 -4.00 5.72
N ALA A 21 -8.73 -5.03 5.37
CA ALA A 21 -8.57 -5.48 4.00
C ALA A 21 -9.90 -5.86 3.33
N ARG A 22 -10.78 -6.58 4.07
CA ARG A 22 -12.12 -6.95 3.60
C ARG A 22 -13.04 -5.74 3.50
N HIS A 23 -13.04 -4.86 4.50
CA HIS A 23 -13.91 -3.69 4.56
C HIS A 23 -13.62 -2.69 3.45
N PHE A 24 -12.33 -2.46 3.15
CA PHE A 24 -11.89 -1.50 2.14
C PHE A 24 -11.62 -2.12 0.77
N GLY A 25 -11.80 -3.43 0.61
CA GLY A 25 -11.61 -4.12 -0.68
C GLY A 25 -10.16 -4.07 -1.20
N ILE A 26 -9.17 -4.05 -0.31
CA ILE A 26 -7.74 -3.97 -0.68
C ILE A 26 -6.94 -5.17 -0.17
N SER A 27 -5.77 -5.39 -0.76
CA SER A 27 -4.89 -6.46 -0.31
C SER A 27 -4.40 -6.22 1.13
N ARG A 28 -4.21 -7.32 1.88
CA ARG A 28 -3.60 -7.26 3.23
C ARG A 28 -2.21 -6.63 3.19
N GLU A 29 -1.43 -6.89 2.15
CA GLU A 29 -0.11 -6.28 1.95
C GLU A 29 -0.19 -4.76 1.78
N SER A 30 -1.25 -4.27 1.12
CA SER A 30 -1.52 -2.84 1.04
C SER A 30 -1.82 -2.28 2.43
N VAL A 31 -2.72 -2.90 3.22
CA VAL A 31 -3.03 -2.48 4.60
C VAL A 31 -1.77 -2.43 5.46
N LYS A 32 -0.95 -3.50 5.43
CA LYS A 32 0.32 -3.58 6.16
C LYS A 32 1.24 -2.41 5.82
N LYS A 33 1.42 -2.11 4.53
CA LYS A 33 2.17 -0.91 4.09
C LYS A 33 1.54 0.39 4.60
N MET A 34 0.20 0.48 4.66
CA MET A 34 -0.45 1.69 5.17
C MET A 34 -0.23 1.93 6.66
N LEU A 35 0.01 0.86 7.43
CA LEU A 35 0.32 0.92 8.86
C LEU A 35 1.82 1.14 9.13
N SER A 36 2.72 0.59 8.30
CA SER A 36 4.17 0.67 8.51
C SER A 36 4.79 2.02 8.19
N PHE A 37 4.18 2.82 7.31
CA PHE A 37 4.71 4.14 6.92
C PHE A 37 3.80 5.25 7.43
N SER A 38 4.31 6.46 7.71
CA SER A 38 3.54 7.63 8.15
C SER A 38 2.85 8.38 7.00
N VAL A 39 3.37 8.23 5.79
CA VAL A 39 2.82 8.68 4.51
C VAL A 39 3.07 7.52 3.54
N PRO A 40 2.16 7.18 2.61
CA PRO A 40 2.44 6.07 1.71
C PRO A 40 3.73 6.36 0.95
N PRO A 41 4.73 5.47 1.03
CA PRO A 41 5.94 5.64 0.27
C PRO A 41 5.52 5.68 -1.19
N GLY A 42 5.85 6.77 -1.88
CA GLY A 42 5.57 6.89 -3.30
C GLY A 42 6.20 5.74 -4.08
N TYR A 43 5.99 5.73 -5.40
CA TYR A 43 6.59 4.71 -6.23
C TYR A 43 8.13 4.70 -6.06
N ARG A 44 8.65 3.62 -5.47
CA ARG A 44 10.09 3.39 -5.29
C ARG A 44 10.49 2.19 -6.13
N ARG A 45 11.16 2.47 -7.25
CA ARG A 45 11.75 1.43 -8.11
C ARG A 45 13.00 0.90 -7.40
N ARG A 46 13.07 -0.42 -7.21
CA ARG A 46 14.27 -1.09 -6.65
C ARG A 46 15.27 -1.51 -7.72
N ALA A 47 14.79 -1.69 -8.95
CA ALA A 47 15.62 -2.05 -10.09
C ALA A 47 15.63 -0.90 -11.09
N GLU A 48 16.76 -0.74 -11.77
CA GLU A 48 16.91 0.19 -12.87
C GLU A 48 15.94 -0.14 -14.01
N ILE A 49 15.61 0.88 -14.80
CA ILE A 49 14.77 0.71 -15.97
C ILE A 49 15.58 -0.05 -17.03
N LYS A 50 15.28 -1.34 -17.24
CA LYS A 50 15.84 -2.06 -18.39
C LYS A 50 15.32 -1.39 -19.67
N ARG A 51 16.24 -0.89 -20.49
CA ARG A 51 15.97 -0.34 -21.82
C ARG A 51 16.59 -1.27 -22.87
N PRO A 52 16.04 -2.49 -23.08
CA PRO A 52 16.53 -3.33 -24.16
C PRO A 52 16.34 -2.57 -25.47
N LYS A 53 17.44 -2.36 -26.20
CA LYS A 53 17.36 -1.85 -27.57
C LYS A 53 16.72 -2.96 -28.39
N LEU A 54 15.75 -2.62 -29.22
CA LEU A 54 15.32 -3.53 -30.27
C LEU A 54 16.47 -3.56 -31.27
N ASP A 55 17.18 -4.69 -31.32
CA ASP A 55 18.05 -4.96 -32.45
C ASP A 55 17.12 -5.14 -33.65
N GLY A 56 17.20 -4.19 -34.59
CA GLY A 56 16.57 -4.31 -35.91
C GLY A 56 17.39 -5.18 -36.83
#